data_AF-A0A954MU36-F1
#
_entry.id   AF-A0A954MU36-F1
#
_cell.length_a   1.000
_cell.length_b   1.000
_cell.length_c   1.000
_cell.angle_alpha   90.00
_cell.angle_beta   90.00
_cell.angle_gamma   90.00
#
_symmetry.space_group_name_H-M   'P 1'
#
loop_
_entity.id
_entity.type
_entity.pdbx_description
1 polymer ?
#
loop_
_entity_poly.entity_id
_entity_poly.type
_entity_poly.pdbx_seq_one_letter_code
_entity_poly.pdbx_strand_id
1 'polypeptide(L)' 'MSRYHRNREGSTYFFTVVTHCRRRILTTDLGRSALRRAIREVRRDRPFEVMAVVLLPDHLHTIWTLPRG' A
#
# COMPACT_ATOMS: atom_id res chain seq x y z
N MET A 1 18.01 15.68 1.13
CA MET A 1 17.02 15.04 0.22
C MET A 1 17.29 13.54 0.21
N SER A 2 16.27 12.73 0.03
CA SER A 2 16.45 11.28 -0.13
C SER A 2 16.97 10.93 -1.52
N ARG A 3 17.83 9.90 -1.62
CA ARG A 3 18.45 9.42 -2.87
C ARG A 3 18.27 7.90 -3.01
N TYR A 4 17.02 7.44 -2.89
CA TYR A 4 16.69 6.02 -3.00
C TYR A 4 16.72 5.56 -4.47
N HIS A 5 17.26 4.36 -4.70
CA HIS A 5 17.14 3.64 -5.97
C HIS A 5 16.10 2.52 -5.80
N ARG A 6 15.17 2.38 -6.75
CA ARG A 6 14.12 1.36 -6.68
C ARG A 6 14.60 0.08 -7.36
N ASN A 7 14.60 -1.03 -6.63
CA ASN A 7 14.85 -2.35 -7.20
C ASN A 7 13.65 -2.79 -8.07
N ARG A 8 13.90 -3.21 -9.31
CA ARG A 8 12.89 -3.68 -10.28
C ARG A 8 13.04 -5.15 -10.67
N GLU A 9 14.04 -5.84 -10.14
CA GLU A 9 14.35 -7.23 -10.49
C GLU A 9 13.51 -8.24 -9.68
N GLY A 10 12.84 -7.80 -8.62
CA GLY A 10 11.93 -8.59 -7.80
C GLY A 10 10.48 -8.54 -8.28
N SER A 11 9.65 -9.46 -7.78
CA SER A 11 8.19 -9.41 -7.95
C SER A 11 7.46 -9.06 -6.66
N THR A 12 8.04 -9.37 -5.50
CA THR A 12 7.43 -9.12 -4.18
C THR A 12 8.13 -7.97 -3.45
N TYR A 13 7.34 -7.03 -2.95
CA TYR A 13 7.82 -5.79 -2.34
C TYR A 13 7.10 -5.48 -1.04
N PHE A 14 7.86 -5.01 -0.05
CA PHE A 14 7.34 -4.41 1.17
C PHE A 14 7.27 -2.89 1.04
N PHE A 15 6.13 -2.31 1.44
CA PHE A 15 5.92 -0.87 1.47
C PHE A 15 5.50 -0.39 2.84
N THR A 16 6.00 0.79 3.22
CA THR A 16 5.49 1.60 4.32
C THR A 16 4.92 2.88 3.75
N VAL A 17 3.65 3.16 4.05
CA VAL A 17 2.99 4.43 3.69
C VAL A 17 2.53 5.12 4.96
N VAL A 18 2.99 6.36 5.17
CA VAL A 18 2.61 7.18 6.33
C VAL A 18 1.69 8.29 5.86
N THR A 19 0.62 8.52 6.60
CA THR A 19 -0.31 9.64 6.35
C THR A 19 0.37 10.99 6.52
N HIS A 20 -0.13 11.99 5.80
CA HIS A 20 0.33 13.37 5.94
C HIS A 20 0.19 13.85 7.39
N CYS A 21 1.26 14.43 7.95
CA CYS A 21 1.35 14.83 9.35
C CYS A 21 0.93 13.73 10.35
N ARG A 22 1.10 12.44 10.00
CA ARG A 22 0.74 11.30 10.86
C ARG A 22 -0.71 11.32 11.36
N ARG A 23 -1.63 11.80 10.53
CA ARG A 23 -3.06 11.82 10.87
C ARG A 23 -3.60 10.40 11.06
N ARG A 24 -4.25 10.17 12.21
CA ARG A 24 -4.77 8.85 12.63
C ARG A 24 -6.07 8.44 11.93
N ILE A 25 -6.10 8.47 10.59
CA ILE A 25 -7.32 8.26 9.80
C ILE A 25 -7.51 6.81 9.35
N LEU A 26 -6.45 6.00 9.28
CA LEU A 26 -6.47 4.71 8.59
C LEU A 26 -7.27 3.62 9.31
N THR A 27 -7.51 3.79 10.62
CA THR A 27 -8.33 2.89 11.44
C THR A 27 -9.73 3.44 11.73
N THR A 28 -10.14 4.53 11.07
CA THR A 28 -11.54 5.00 11.07
C THR A 28 -12.36 4.21 10.04
N ASP A 29 -13.69 4.20 10.16
CA ASP A 29 -14.55 3.51 9.17
C ASP A 29 -14.44 4.12 7.77
N LEU A 30 -14.39 5.45 7.69
CA LEU A 30 -14.17 6.15 6.44
C LEU A 30 -12.80 5.81 5.85
N GLY A 31 -11.73 5.86 6.64
CA GLY A 31 -10.38 5.55 6.17
C GLY A 31 -10.23 4.12 5.70
N ARG A 32 -10.75 3.14 6.46
CA ARG A 32 -10.73 1.72 6.08
C ARG A 32 -11.50 1.46 4.78
N SER A 33 -12.71 2.00 4.67
CA SER A 33 -13.56 1.80 3.49
C SER A 33 -12.97 2.48 2.26
N ALA A 34 -12.48 3.71 2.38
CA ALA A 34 -11.86 4.46 1.29
C ALA A 34 -10.58 3.78 0.79
N LEU A 35 -9.66 3.39 1.68
CA LEU A 35 -8.42 2.73 1.28
C LEU A 35 -8.69 1.37 0.63
N ARG A 36 -9.59 0.56 1.19
CA ARG A 36 -9.97 -0.74 0.60
C ARG A 36 -10.58 -0.56 -0.79
N ARG A 37 -11.44 0.45 -0.98
CA ARG A 37 -12.01 0.77 -2.29
C ARG A 37 -10.93 1.18 -3.28
N ALA A 38 -10.03 2.09 -2.90
CA ALA A 38 -8.93 2.54 -3.75
C ALA A 38 -8.01 1.39 -4.19
N ILE A 39 -7.63 0.49 -3.27
CA ILE A 39 -6.81 -0.69 -3.62
C ILE A 39 -7.56 -1.58 -4.63
N ARG A 40 -8.85 -1.84 -4.43
CA ARG A 40 -9.64 -2.66 -5.37
C ARG A 40 -9.77 -2.02 -6.75
N GLU A 41 -10.03 -0.72 -6.80
CA GLU A 41 -10.16 0.03 -8.05
C GLU A 41 -8.85 -0.02 -8.85
N VAL A 42 -7.71 0.23 -8.20
CA VAL A 42 -6.39 0.14 -8.86
C VAL A 42 -6.09 -1.28 -9.31
N ARG A 43 -6.39 -2.31 -8.50
CA ARG A 43 -6.15 -3.72 -8.85
C ARG A 43 -6.93 -4.20 -10.07
N ARG A 44 -8.08 -3.59 -10.38
CA ARG A 44 -8.86 -3.90 -11.57
C ARG A 44 -8.08 -3.55 -12.85
N ASP A 45 -7.44 -2.39 -12.87
CA ASP A 45 -6.76 -1.86 -14.06
C ASP A 45 -5.26 -2.20 -14.07
N ARG A 46 -4.68 -2.49 -12.89
CA ARG A 46 -3.27 -2.86 -12.68
C ARG A 46 -3.19 -4.04 -11.70
N PRO A 47 -3.27 -5.29 -12.20
CA PRO A 47 -3.29 -6.46 -11.34
C PRO A 47 -2.03 -6.57 -10.48
N PHE A 48 -2.22 -6.93 -9.21
CA PHE A 48 -1.18 -7.39 -8.28
C PHE A 48 -1.82 -8.24 -7.19
N GLU A 49 -1.02 -9.08 -6.54
CA GLU A 49 -1.40 -9.86 -5.38
C GLU A 49 -1.10 -9.09 -4.09
N VAL A 50 -2.02 -9.17 -3.14
CA VAL A 50 -1.86 -8.57 -1.82
C VAL A 50 -1.52 -9.69 -0.84
N MET A 51 -0.24 -9.89 -0.57
CA MET A 51 0.24 -10.93 0.36
C MET A 51 -0.09 -10.59 1.81
N ALA A 52 0.10 -9.33 2.19
CA ALA A 52 -0.17 -8.87 3.55
C ALA A 52 -0.52 -7.38 3.59
N VAL A 53 -1.38 -7.00 4.53
CA VAL A 53 -1.75 -5.60 4.83
C VAL A 53 -1.93 -5.48 6.34
N VAL A 54 -1.20 -4.56 6.97
CA VAL A 54 -1.38 -4.18 8.38
C VAL A 54 -1.67 -2.70 8.45
N LEU A 55 -2.82 -2.34 9.00
CA LEU A 55 -3.25 -0.96 9.21
C LEU A 55 -2.99 -0.54 10.64
N LEU A 56 -2.14 0.47 10.81
CA LEU A 56 -1.99 1.24 12.03
C LEU A 56 -2.75 2.56 11.88
N PRO A 57 -3.01 3.30 12.97
CA PRO A 57 -3.84 4.51 12.90
C PRO A 57 -3.39 5.52 11.83
N ASP A 58 -2.07 5.69 11.64
CA ASP A 58 -1.46 6.71 10.79
C ASP A 58 -0.54 6.16 9.70
N HIS A 59 -0.30 4.85 9.64
CA HIS A 59 0.52 4.23 8.60
C HIS A 59 0.05 2.81 8.23
N LEU A 60 0.48 2.39 7.04
CA LEU A 60 0.21 1.09 6.46
C LEU A 60 1.54 0.38 6.19
N HIS A 61 1.61 -0.90 6.58
CA HIS A 61 2.61 -1.83 6.07
C HIS A 61 1.94 -2.83 5.13
N THR A 62 2.53 -3.08 3.98
CA THR A 62 1.95 -4.04 3.03
C THR A 62 3.01 -4.75 2.21
N ILE A 63 2.71 -5.98 1.83
CA ILE A 63 3.52 -6.80 0.93
C ILE A 63 2.68 -7.08 -0.32
N TRP A 64 3.16 -6.65 -1.48
CA TRP A 64 2.51 -6.90 -2.77
C TRP A 64 3.42 -7.73 -3.67
N THR A 65 2.83 -8.66 -4.42
CA THR A 65 3.50 -9.37 -5.51
C THR A 65 2.94 -8.88 -6.84
N LEU A 66 3.80 -8.36 -7.71
CA LEU A 66 3.47 -7.91 -9.04
C LEU A 66 3.44 -9.10 -10.01
N PRO A 67 2.55 -9.09 -11.03
CA PRO A 67 2.56 -10.12 -12.06
C PRO A 67 3.88 -10.10 -12.83
N ARG A 68 4.24 -11.26 -13.39
CA ARG A 68 5.35 -11.33 -14.36
C ARG A 68 4.91 -10.61 -15.64
N GLY A 69 5.66 -9.59 -16.03
CA GLY A 69 5.40 -8.76 -17.20
C GLY A 69 6.57 -7.85 -17.49
#